data_AF-A0A8D9AM32-F1
#
_entry.id   AF-A0A8D9AM32-F1
#
_cell.length_a   1.000
_cell.length_b   1.000
_cell.length_c   1.000
_cell.angle_alpha   90.00
_cell.angle_beta   90.00
_cell.angle_gamma   90.00
#
_symmetry.space_group_name_H-M   'P 1'
#
loop_
_entity.id
_entity.type
_entity.pdbx_description
1 polymer ?
#
loop_
_entity_poly.entity_id
_entity_poly.type
_entity_poly.pdbx_seq_one_letter_code
_entity_poly.pdbx_strand_id
1 'polypeptide(L)'
;MFTCIVYSIFYTIYLLLGGFVFMLLESNGNIVFESEIQNAKLNFLSSNPCVPGASLDKFIEQVLSSKSLNLNASINADWTFGQSMFFATTLVTTIGKPWST
;
A
#
# COMPACT_ATOMS: atom_id res chain seq x y z
N MET A 1 38.07 -14.07 4.15
CA MET A 1 37.00 -14.97 4.63
C MET A 1 36.44 -14.52 5.97
N PHE A 2 37.25 -14.40 7.03
CA PHE A 2 36.80 -13.94 8.36
C PHE A 2 36.11 -12.56 8.36
N THR A 3 36.66 -11.57 7.66
CA THR A 3 36.09 -10.20 7.58
C THR A 3 34.70 -10.16 6.93
N CYS A 4 34.45 -11.01 5.92
CA CYS A 4 33.14 -11.08 5.26
C CYS A 4 32.07 -11.65 6.21
N ILE A 5 32.44 -12.63 7.04
CA ILE A 5 31.54 -13.22 8.04
C ILE A 5 31.18 -12.18 9.09
N VAL A 6 32.17 -11.43 9.61
CA VAL A 6 31.95 -10.35 10.58
C VAL A 6 31.03 -9.27 9.99
N TYR A 7 31.27 -8.83 8.75
CA TYR A 7 30.42 -7.85 8.07
C TYR A 7 28.99 -8.34 7.88
N SER A 8 28.81 -9.60 7.47
CA SER A 8 27.47 -10.19 7.31
C SER A 8 26.71 -10.25 8.63
N ILE A 9 27.35 -10.66 9.73
CA ILE A 9 26.71 -10.71 11.06
C ILE A 9 26.30 -9.31 11.51
N PHE A 10 27.19 -8.33 11.39
CA PHE A 10 26.88 -6.95 11.74
C PHE A 10 25.70 -6.40 10.91
N TYR A 11 25.70 -6.66 9.60
CA TYR A 11 24.62 -6.25 8.71
C TYR A 11 23.29 -6.92 9.04
N THR A 12 23.29 -8.22 9.38
CA THR A 12 22.09 -8.91 9.85
C THR A 12 21.54 -8.29 11.13
N ILE A 13 22.40 -7.99 12.11
CA ILE A 13 21.98 -7.32 13.36
C ILE A 13 21.40 -5.94 13.04
N TYR A 14 22.03 -5.18 12.14
CA TYR A 14 21.54 -3.88 11.71
C TYR A 14 20.14 -3.97 11.09
N LEU A 15 19.90 -4.94 10.20
CA LEU A 15 18.57 -5.16 9.61
C LEU A 15 17.52 -5.59 10.64
N LEU A 16 17.89 -6.44 11.60
CA LEU A 16 16.97 -6.85 12.68
C LEU A 16 16.57 -5.66 13.57
N LEU A 17 17.52 -4.81 13.93
CA LEU A 17 17.24 -3.59 14.69
C LEU A 17 16.35 -2.62 13.89
N GLY A 18 16.67 -2.40 12.62
CA GLY A 18 15.84 -1.58 11.72
C GLY A 18 14.42 -2.13 11.63
N GLY A 19 14.26 -3.44 11.40
CA GLY A 19 12.97 -4.12 11.35
C GLY A 19 12.18 -4.00 12.66
N PHE A 20 12.85 -4.13 13.81
CA PHE A 20 12.22 -3.95 15.12
C PHE A 20 11.71 -2.52 15.33
N VAL A 21 12.50 -1.50 14.95
CA VAL A 21 12.08 -0.10 15.03
C VAL A 21 10.89 0.16 14.11
N PHE A 22 10.93 -0.31 12.85
CA PHE A 22 9.79 -0.16 11.93
C PHE A 22 8.55 -0.87 12.45
N MET A 23 8.69 -2.07 13.01
CA MET A 23 7.57 -2.79 13.63
C MET A 23 6.91 -1.96 14.73
N LEU A 24 7.68 -1.33 15.61
CA LEU A 24 7.12 -0.47 16.67
C LEU A 24 6.45 0.80 16.12
N LEU A 25 7.04 1.41 15.10
CA LEU A 25 6.51 2.64 14.50
C LEU A 25 5.23 2.39 13.69
N GLU A 26 5.21 1.35 12.86
CA GLU A 26 4.10 1.05 11.96
C GLU A 26 2.97 0.27 12.64
N SER A 27 3.26 -0.52 13.68
CA SER A 27 2.23 -1.33 14.38
C SER A 27 1.11 -0.47 14.95
N ASN A 28 1.41 0.73 15.48
CA ASN A 28 0.38 1.60 16.04
C ASN A 28 -0.52 2.20 14.95
N GLY A 29 0.05 2.56 13.80
CA GLY A 29 -0.70 3.11 12.68
C GLY A 29 -1.64 2.09 12.04
N ASN A 30 -1.19 0.85 11.89
CA ASN A 30 -2.00 -0.20 11.26
C ASN A 30 -3.27 -0.52 12.07
N ILE A 31 -3.16 -0.61 13.39
CA ILE A 31 -4.31 -0.92 14.27
C ILE A 31 -5.36 0.21 14.22
N VAL A 32 -4.92 1.47 14.22
CA VAL A 32 -5.83 2.62 14.13
C VAL A 32 -6.55 2.61 12.79
N PHE A 33 -5.82 2.43 11.69
CA PHE A 33 -6.41 2.40 10.34
C PHE A 33 -7.41 1.25 10.15
N GLU A 34 -7.09 0.05 10.64
CA GLU A 34 -8.04 -1.08 10.62
C GLU A 34 -9.31 -0.76 11.41
N SER A 35 -9.18 -0.14 12.59
CA SER A 35 -10.33 0.26 13.40
C SER A 35 -11.18 1.34 12.73
N GLU A 36 -10.56 2.29 12.04
CA GLU A 36 -11.26 3.35 11.30
C GLU A 36 -12.06 2.77 10.13
N ILE A 37 -11.47 1.83 9.36
CA ILE A 37 -12.17 1.13 8.28
C ILE A 37 -13.36 0.34 8.83
N GLN A 38 -13.17 -0.39 9.93
CA GLN A 38 -14.26 -1.15 10.55
C GLN A 38 -15.39 -0.23 11.04
N ASN A 39 -15.05 0.88 11.69
CA ASN A 39 -16.04 1.87 12.12
C ASN A 39 -16.77 2.51 10.92
N ALA A 40 -16.06 2.85 9.85
CA ALA A 40 -16.66 3.37 8.63
C ALA A 40 -17.63 2.36 8.00
N LYS A 41 -17.25 1.07 7.94
CA LYS A 41 -18.11 -0.01 7.45
C LYS A 41 -19.37 -0.15 8.31
N LEU A 42 -19.24 -0.15 9.63
CA LEU A 42 -20.36 -0.25 10.56
C LEU A 42 -21.31 0.95 10.44
N ASN A 43 -20.78 2.17 10.38
CA ASN A 43 -21.56 3.39 10.19
C ASN A 43 -22.31 3.41 8.84
N PHE A 44 -21.71 2.86 7.79
CA PHE A 44 -22.36 2.74 6.48
C PHE A 44 -23.52 1.74 6.53
N LEU A 45 -23.33 0.58 7.16
CA LEU A 45 -24.37 -0.44 7.30
C LEU A 45 -25.51 0.02 8.22
N SER A 46 -25.21 0.76 9.29
CA SER A 46 -26.24 1.30 10.18
C SER A 46 -27.09 2.37 9.49
N SER A 47 -26.49 3.18 8.62
CA SER A 47 -27.19 4.22 7.87
C SER A 47 -27.99 3.67 6.68
N ASN A 48 -27.62 2.49 6.18
CA ASN A 48 -28.21 1.86 5.00
C ASN A 48 -28.68 0.42 5.30
N PRO A 49 -29.80 0.23 6.01
CA PRO A 49 -30.28 -1.10 6.40
C PRO A 49 -30.69 -1.98 5.20
N CYS A 50 -30.84 -1.40 4.01
CA CYS A 50 -31.14 -2.12 2.77
C CYS A 50 -29.93 -2.84 2.16
N VAL A 51 -28.71 -2.63 2.67
CA VAL A 51 -27.48 -3.24 2.13
C VAL A 51 -27.02 -4.38 3.04
N PRO A 52 -27.03 -5.64 2.55
CA PRO A 52 -26.45 -6.75 3.29
C PRO A 52 -24.93 -6.61 3.41
N GLY A 53 -24.37 -6.89 4.60
CA GLY A 53 -22.93 -6.82 4.84
C GLY A 53 -22.09 -7.63 3.84
N ALA A 54 -22.55 -8.83 3.47
CA ALA A 54 -21.86 -9.68 2.49
C ALA A 54 -21.83 -9.07 1.06
N SER A 55 -22.84 -8.29 0.69
CA SER A 55 -22.86 -7.60 -0.61
C SER A 55 -21.91 -6.40 -0.61
N LEU A 56 -21.81 -5.69 0.52
CA LEU A 56 -20.86 -4.61 0.70
C LEU A 56 -19.41 -5.12 0.63
N ASP A 57 -19.11 -6.25 1.27
CA ASP A 57 -17.77 -6.83 1.23
C ASP A 57 -17.35 -7.27 -0.17
N LYS A 58 -18.26 -7.91 -0.92
CA LYS A 58 -18.04 -8.23 -2.34
C LYS A 58 -17.83 -6.99 -3.20
N PHE A 59 -18.58 -5.92 -2.94
CA PHE A 59 -18.40 -4.66 -3.64
C PHE A 59 -17.03 -4.03 -3.33
N ILE A 60 -16.62 -4.00 -2.05
CA ILE A 60 -15.30 -3.51 -1.64
C ILE A 60 -14.20 -4.34 -2.31
N GLU A 61 -14.31 -5.66 -2.34
CA GLU A 61 -13.36 -6.55 -3.03
C GLU A 61 -13.26 -6.25 -4.54
N GLN A 62 -14.40 -6.03 -5.20
CA GLN A 62 -14.44 -5.62 -6.60
C GLN A 62 -13.85 -4.22 -6.84
N VAL A 63 -14.09 -3.27 -5.94
CA VAL A 63 -13.53 -1.92 -6.00
C VAL A 63 -12.02 -1.94 -5.75
N LEU A 64 -11.53 -2.73 -4.80
CA LEU A 64 -10.09 -2.88 -4.55
C LEU A 64 -9.40 -3.57 -5.73
N SER A 65 -10.03 -4.59 -6.29
CA SER A 65 -9.55 -5.27 -7.50
C SER A 65 -9.49 -4.32 -8.69
N SER A 66 -10.51 -3.47 -8.86
CA SER A 66 -10.56 -2.46 -9.91
C SER A 66 -9.82 -1.18 -9.57
N LYS A 67 -9.32 -0.95 -8.36
CA LYS A 67 -8.46 0.19 -8.05
C LYS A 67 -7.11 0.09 -8.78
N SER A 68 -6.70 -1.13 -9.13
CA SER A 68 -5.60 -1.37 -10.08
C SER A 68 -5.92 -0.89 -11.51
N LEU A 69 -7.21 -0.77 -11.83
CA LEU A 69 -7.80 -0.34 -13.09
C LEU A 69 -8.60 0.94 -12.84
N ASN A 70 -7.88 2.02 -12.52
CA ASN A 70 -8.39 3.35 -12.17
C ASN A 70 -9.81 3.61 -12.71
N LEU A 71 -10.83 3.53 -11.84
CA LEU A 71 -12.25 3.62 -12.24
C LEU A 71 -12.62 4.98 -12.87
N ASN A 72 -11.75 5.98 -12.67
CA ASN A 72 -11.81 7.32 -13.28
C ASN A 72 -10.95 7.45 -14.55
N ALA A 73 -10.42 6.36 -15.11
CA ALA A 73 -9.54 6.36 -16.30
C ALA A 73 -10.18 7.01 -17.53
N SER A 74 -11.52 7.19 -17.56
CA SER A 74 -12.19 7.95 -18.61
C SER A 74 -11.86 9.45 -18.60
N ILE A 75 -11.32 10.00 -17.51
CA ILE A 75 -11.06 11.45 -17.34
C ILE A 75 -9.56 11.75 -17.24
N ASN A 76 -8.76 10.89 -16.58
CA ASN A 76 -7.31 11.04 -16.48
C ASN A 76 -6.61 9.74 -16.89
N ALA A 77 -5.90 9.76 -18.02
CA ALA A 77 -5.10 8.61 -18.46
C ALA A 77 -3.77 8.57 -17.68
N ASP A 78 -3.54 7.51 -16.90
CA ASP A 78 -2.30 7.34 -16.11
C ASP A 78 -1.03 7.20 -16.97
N TRP A 79 -1.18 6.98 -18.28
CA TRP A 79 -0.09 6.76 -19.23
C TRP A 79 0.02 7.87 -20.28
N THR A 80 -0.11 9.13 -19.87
CA THR A 80 0.30 10.25 -20.75
C THR A 80 1.79 10.18 -21.05
N PHE A 81 2.24 10.84 -22.12
CA PHE A 81 3.67 10.91 -22.46
C PHE A 81 4.54 11.39 -21.28
N GLY A 82 4.09 12.43 -20.56
CA GLY A 82 4.76 12.92 -19.35
C GLY A 82 4.83 11.85 -18.25
N GLN A 83 3.69 11.20 -17.95
CA GLN A 83 3.58 10.08 -17.02
C GLN A 83 4.17 8.76 -17.55
N SER A 84 4.82 8.74 -18.71
CA SER A 84 5.62 7.61 -19.19
C SER A 84 7.11 7.95 -19.09
N MET A 85 7.46 9.22 -19.29
CA MET A 85 8.84 9.68 -19.27
C MET A 85 9.49 9.63 -17.88
N PHE A 86 8.86 10.14 -16.82
CA PHE A 86 9.42 9.94 -15.47
C PHE A 86 9.49 8.45 -15.03
N PHE A 87 8.92 7.51 -15.78
CA PHE A 87 8.83 6.07 -15.41
C PHE A 87 10.17 5.54 -15.71
N ALA A 88 10.53 5.73 -16.98
CA ALA A 88 11.79 5.42 -17.56
C ALA A 88 12.86 6.13 -16.74
N THR A 89 12.65 7.37 -16.34
CA THR A 89 13.60 8.04 -15.43
C THR A 89 13.73 7.31 -14.09
N THR A 90 12.64 6.97 -13.38
CA THR A 90 12.73 6.24 -12.09
C THR A 90 13.31 4.83 -12.22
N LEU A 91 13.14 4.18 -13.38
CA LEU A 91 13.76 2.89 -13.69
C LEU A 91 15.26 3.05 -13.93
N VAL A 92 15.66 4.03 -14.74
CA VAL A 92 17.06 4.32 -15.07
C VAL A 92 17.83 4.78 -13.82
N THR A 93 17.20 5.57 -12.94
CA THR A 93 17.83 6.04 -11.69
C THR A 93 17.69 5.06 -10.53
N THR A 94 17.15 3.86 -10.78
CA THR A 94 16.91 2.80 -9.77
C THR A 94 16.08 3.26 -8.57
N ILE A 95 15.23 4.27 -8.74
CA ILE A 95 14.30 4.76 -7.72
C ILE A 95 13.07 3.84 -7.63
N GLY A 96 12.52 3.42 -8.77
CA GLY A 96 11.43 2.45 -8.86
C GLY A 96 10.08 2.89 -8.26
N LYS A 97 9.74 4.18 -8.33
CA LYS A 97 8.44 4.69 -7.85
C LYS A 97 7.33 4.43 -8.88
N PRO A 98 6.15 3.94 -8.46
CA PRO A 98 4.98 3.86 -9.33
C PRO A 98 4.40 5.27 -9.55
N TRP A 99 3.67 5.42 -10.65
CA TRP A 99 3.16 6.71 -11.13
C TRP A 99 1.87 7.20 -10.51
N SER A 100 1.12 6.28 -9.93
CA SER A 100 -0.24 6.49 -9.46
C SER A 100 -0.28 6.96 -8.00
N THR A 101 0.62 7.86 -7.59
CA THR A 101 0.60 8.44 -6.23
C THR A 101 -0.07 9.80 -6.28
#